data_AF-A0AA51UJP2-F1
#
_entry.id   AF-A0AA51UJP2-F1
#
_cell.length_a   1.000
_cell.length_b   1.000
_cell.length_c   1.000
_cell.angle_alpha   90.00
_cell.angle_beta   90.00
_cell.angle_gamma   90.00
#
_symmetry.space_group_name_H-M   'P 1'
#
loop_
_entity.id
_entity.type
_entity.pdbx_description
1 polymer ?
#
loop_
_entity_poly.entity_id
_entity_poly.type
_entity_poly.pdbx_seq_one_letter_code
_entity_poly.pdbx_strand_id
1 'polypeptide(L)'
;MIDHGIVIEKAIWRIAEEYDIDVETVENAITFSEEPLDLDTLVTEGIFCFRGPNDNVKYDNASLCLSNKIISNIGVAKVLISLLCERIRQWDHEDINVLLSLLKKVVTIMELNPDEYPGLQACSISPAELPSEEIPDDLDDNYYVWAMDKKGMCLVGIDANRLMHVDDMRKNLKAKC
;
A
#
# COMPACT_ATOMS: atom_id res chain seq x y z
N MET A 1 -9.21 23.71 23.32
CA MET A 1 -9.16 24.09 21.90
C MET A 1 -8.38 23.00 21.20
N ILE A 2 -8.85 22.51 20.05
CA ILE A 2 -8.12 21.48 19.31
C ILE A 2 -6.89 22.15 18.70
N ASP A 3 -5.71 21.57 18.94
CA ASP A 3 -4.51 21.99 18.22
C ASP A 3 -4.46 21.28 16.87
N HIS A 4 -4.79 22.00 15.81
CA HIS A 4 -4.81 21.44 14.46
C HIS A 4 -3.41 21.03 14.00
N GLY A 5 -2.38 21.80 14.39
CA GLY A 5 -1.00 21.54 14.01
C GLY A 5 -0.52 20.17 14.49
N ILE A 6 -0.79 19.83 15.76
CA ILE A 6 -0.43 18.51 16.32
C ILE A 6 -1.10 17.36 15.57
N VAL A 7 -2.35 17.53 15.15
CA VAL A 7 -3.13 16.48 14.48
C VAL A 7 -2.61 16.25 13.07
N ILE A 8 -2.33 17.36 12.36
CA ILE A 8 -1.78 17.35 11.00
C ILE A 8 -0.39 16.71 11.01
N GLU A 9 0.50 17.16 11.89
CA GLU A 9 1.86 16.60 12.02
C GLU A 9 1.79 15.09 12.28
N LYS A 10 1.00 14.65 13.25
CA LYS A 10 0.83 13.22 13.55
C LYS A 10 0.26 12.43 12.37
N ALA A 11 -0.65 13.00 11.60
CA ALA A 11 -1.22 12.33 10.43
C ALA A 11 -0.17 12.14 9.33
N ILE A 12 0.66 13.15 9.08
CA ILE A 12 1.75 13.09 8.11
C ILE A 12 2.78 12.03 8.53
N TRP A 13 3.23 12.05 9.79
CA TRP A 13 4.14 11.04 10.33
C TRP A 13 3.56 9.63 10.24
N ARG A 14 2.27 9.47 10.52
CA ARG A 14 1.59 8.18 10.38
C ARG A 14 1.63 7.67 8.94
N ILE A 15 1.34 8.51 7.95
CA ILE A 15 1.43 8.14 6.52
C ILE A 15 2.87 7.75 6.18
N ALA A 16 3.85 8.56 6.59
CA ALA A 16 5.26 8.30 6.35
C ALA A 16 5.69 6.92 6.90
N GLU A 17 5.37 6.63 8.16
CA GLU A 17 5.70 5.36 8.81
C GLU A 17 4.97 4.17 8.18
N GLU A 18 3.66 4.27 7.98
CA GLU A 18 2.83 3.15 7.48
C GLU A 18 3.21 2.76 6.05
N TYR A 19 3.51 3.76 5.21
CA TYR A 19 3.84 3.54 3.81
C TYR A 19 5.34 3.44 3.55
N ASP A 20 6.18 3.63 4.58
CA ASP A 20 7.65 3.64 4.50
C ASP A 20 8.17 4.74 3.57
N ILE A 21 7.52 5.91 3.59
CA ILE A 21 7.84 7.08 2.76
C ILE A 21 8.38 8.17 3.68
N ASP A 22 9.33 8.98 3.21
CA ASP A 22 9.86 10.08 4.00
C ASP A 22 8.79 11.17 4.23
N VAL A 23 8.86 11.80 5.40
CA VAL A 23 7.92 12.85 5.81
C VAL A 23 7.87 13.99 4.81
N GLU A 24 9.03 14.42 4.30
CA GLU A 24 9.13 15.51 3.31
C GLU A 24 8.37 15.17 2.02
N THR A 25 8.45 13.94 1.54
CA THR A 25 7.69 13.49 0.37
C THR A 25 6.18 13.49 0.63
N VAL A 26 5.73 13.11 1.83
CA VAL A 26 4.31 13.21 2.19
C VAL A 26 3.86 14.69 2.25
N GLU A 27 4.65 15.56 2.86
CA GLU A 27 4.38 17.00 2.92
C GLU A 27 4.32 17.64 1.53
N ASN A 28 5.24 17.27 0.64
CA ASN A 28 5.27 17.73 -0.74
C ASN A 28 4.06 17.20 -1.53
N ALA A 29 3.67 15.93 -1.34
CA ALA A 29 2.48 15.37 -1.97
C ALA A 29 1.21 16.13 -1.58
N ILE A 30 1.11 16.57 -0.32
CA ILE A 30 -0.02 17.37 0.17
C ILE A 30 0.04 18.81 -0.36
N THR A 31 1.20 19.45 -0.25
CA THR A 31 1.40 20.88 -0.57
C THR A 31 1.28 21.17 -2.06
N PHE A 32 1.79 20.26 -2.90
CA PHE A 32 1.83 20.39 -4.35
C PHE A 32 0.82 19.46 -5.03
N SER A 33 -0.18 18.97 -4.30
CA SER A 33 -1.27 18.18 -4.87
C SER A 33 -1.99 18.98 -5.96
N GLU A 34 -2.30 18.32 -7.07
CA GLU A 34 -3.18 18.87 -8.12
C GLU A 34 -4.62 19.10 -7.61
N GLU A 35 -4.99 18.45 -6.50
CA GLU A 35 -6.26 18.57 -5.80
C GLU A 35 -6.00 19.12 -4.38
N PRO A 36 -6.01 20.45 -4.18
CA PRO A 36 -5.62 21.08 -2.92
C PRO A 36 -6.42 20.59 -1.72
N LEU A 37 -5.73 20.40 -0.59
CA LEU A 37 -6.33 19.99 0.67
C LEU A 37 -6.43 21.16 1.65
N ASP A 38 -7.64 21.42 2.15
CA ASP A 38 -7.83 22.27 3.32
C ASP A 38 -7.75 21.43 4.60
N LEU A 39 -6.53 21.24 5.10
CA LEU A 39 -6.27 20.39 6.27
C LEU A 39 -6.99 20.87 7.52
N ASP A 40 -7.11 22.18 7.73
CA ASP A 40 -7.80 22.76 8.88
C ASP A 40 -9.30 22.44 8.85
N THR A 41 -9.91 22.55 7.67
CA THR A 41 -11.30 22.13 7.47
C THR A 41 -11.45 20.63 7.71
N LEU A 42 -10.55 19.79 7.18
CA LEU A 42 -10.61 18.33 7.36
C LEU A 42 -10.50 17.90 8.83
N VAL A 43 -9.63 18.56 9.61
CA VAL A 43 -9.52 18.38 11.07
C VAL A 43 -10.83 18.76 11.76
N THR A 44 -11.41 19.90 11.37
CA THR A 44 -12.67 20.41 11.96
C THR A 44 -13.84 19.47 11.67
N GLU A 45 -13.97 18.98 10.45
CA GLU A 45 -14.99 17.99 10.07
C GLU A 45 -14.79 16.65 10.80
N GLY A 46 -13.54 16.28 11.06
CA GLY A 46 -13.15 15.09 11.80
C GLY A 46 -13.27 15.22 13.32
N ILE A 47 -13.91 16.28 13.84
CA ILE A 47 -13.97 16.56 15.29
C ILE A 47 -14.51 15.39 16.12
N PHE A 48 -15.36 14.55 15.53
CA PHE A 48 -15.90 13.36 16.19
C PHE A 48 -14.85 12.29 16.51
N CYS A 49 -13.67 12.32 15.86
CA CYS A 49 -12.55 11.42 16.10
C CYS A 49 -11.71 11.80 17.33
N PHE A 50 -11.90 13.01 17.89
CA PHE A 50 -11.24 13.45 19.13
C PHE A 50 -11.87 12.80 20.37
N ARG A 51 -11.71 11.49 20.50
CA ARG A 51 -12.22 10.70 21.63
C ARG A 51 -11.07 9.96 22.29
N GLY A 52 -11.09 9.88 23.61
CA GLY A 52 -10.05 9.17 24.35
C GLY A 52 -9.94 9.61 25.80
N PRO A 53 -9.28 8.80 26.65
CA PRO A 53 -9.11 9.07 28.08
C PRO A 53 -8.19 10.26 28.38
N ASN A 54 -7.36 10.68 27.42
CA ASN A 54 -6.45 11.80 27.54
C ASN A 54 -6.17 12.42 26.16
N ASP A 55 -5.47 13.56 26.14
CA ASP A 55 -5.27 14.33 24.91
C ASP A 55 -4.38 13.61 23.90
N ASN A 56 -3.35 12.87 24.33
CA ASN A 56 -2.54 12.06 23.41
C ASN A 56 -3.39 11.05 22.63
N VAL A 57 -4.27 10.30 23.32
CA VAL A 57 -5.16 9.34 22.65
C VAL A 57 -6.15 10.03 21.73
N LYS A 58 -6.67 11.22 22.11
CA LYS A 58 -7.55 12.00 21.23
C LYS A 58 -6.83 12.44 19.96
N TYR A 59 -5.59 12.94 20.08
CA TYR A 59 -4.78 13.36 18.94
C TYR A 59 -4.40 12.18 18.05
N ASP A 60 -4.04 11.02 18.63
CA ASP A 60 -3.72 9.82 17.86
C ASP A 60 -4.94 9.34 17.06
N ASN A 61 -6.13 9.29 17.69
CA ASN A 61 -7.36 8.91 17.00
C ASN A 61 -7.77 9.89 15.90
N ALA A 62 -7.63 11.20 16.16
CA ALA A 62 -7.89 12.23 15.16
C ALA A 62 -6.90 12.12 13.98
N SER A 63 -5.61 11.90 14.28
CA SER A 63 -4.56 11.75 13.25
C SER A 63 -4.79 10.54 12.35
N LEU A 64 -5.32 9.44 12.90
CA LEU A 64 -5.67 8.24 12.11
C LEU A 64 -6.82 8.53 11.13
N CYS A 65 -7.82 9.31 11.55
CA CYS A 65 -8.88 9.70 10.63
C CYS A 65 -8.37 10.68 9.56
N LEU A 66 -7.56 11.66 9.97
CA LEU A 66 -6.99 12.63 9.05
C LEU A 66 -6.04 11.97 8.04
N SER A 67 -5.22 10.99 8.44
CA SER A 67 -4.32 10.29 7.52
C SER A 67 -5.10 9.61 6.40
N ASN A 68 -6.21 8.94 6.72
CA ASN A 68 -7.07 8.33 5.71
C ASN A 68 -7.72 9.36 4.79
N LYS A 69 -8.16 10.51 5.33
CA LYS A 69 -8.70 11.61 4.52
C LYS A 69 -7.65 12.18 3.57
N ILE A 70 -6.41 12.36 4.03
CA ILE A 70 -5.28 12.81 3.20
C ILE A 70 -5.01 11.81 2.08
N ILE A 71 -4.93 10.51 2.40
CA ILE A 71 -4.67 9.46 1.39
C ILE A 71 -5.85 9.32 0.40
N SER A 72 -7.09 9.58 0.82
CA SER A 72 -8.26 9.60 -0.07
C SER A 72 -8.28 10.80 -1.03
N ASN A 73 -7.36 11.75 -0.90
CA ASN A 73 -7.20 12.79 -1.91
C ASN A 73 -6.52 12.19 -3.14
N ILE A 74 -7.15 12.32 -4.31
CA ILE A 74 -6.66 11.71 -5.56
C ILE A 74 -5.25 12.19 -5.92
N GLY A 75 -4.94 13.47 -5.73
CA GLY A 75 -3.62 14.02 -6.02
C GLY A 75 -2.52 13.43 -5.12
N VAL A 76 -2.78 13.34 -3.82
CA VAL A 76 -1.87 12.68 -2.87
C VAL A 76 -1.75 11.18 -3.19
N ALA A 77 -2.87 10.49 -3.41
CA ALA A 77 -2.90 9.07 -3.74
C ALA A 77 -2.03 8.76 -4.97
N LYS A 78 -2.14 9.57 -6.03
CA LYS A 78 -1.33 9.42 -7.26
C LYS A 78 0.17 9.47 -6.97
N VAL A 79 0.62 10.42 -6.15
CA VAL A 79 2.04 10.55 -5.78
C VAL A 79 2.51 9.31 -5.01
N LEU A 80 1.77 8.93 -3.96
CA LEU A 80 2.15 7.79 -3.11
C LEU A 80 2.13 6.46 -3.88
N ILE A 81 1.09 6.21 -4.68
CA ILE A 81 1.00 5.02 -5.53
C ILE A 81 2.17 4.97 -6.51
N SER A 82 2.52 6.09 -7.14
CA SER A 82 3.61 6.14 -8.12
C SER A 82 4.95 5.73 -7.50
N LEU A 83 5.25 6.22 -6.30
CA LEU A 83 6.45 5.87 -5.54
C LEU A 83 6.47 4.38 -5.16
N LEU A 84 5.35 3.86 -4.67
CA LEU A 84 5.24 2.44 -4.32
C LEU A 84 5.37 1.54 -5.55
N CYS A 85 4.79 1.94 -6.69
CA CYS A 85 4.94 1.21 -7.95
C CYS A 85 6.39 1.22 -8.45
N GLU A 86 7.12 2.33 -8.30
CA GLU A 86 8.55 2.37 -8.61
C GLU A 86 9.35 1.40 -7.72
N ARG A 87 9.09 1.39 -6.41
CA ARG A 87 9.72 0.45 -5.48
C ARG A 87 9.39 -1.01 -5.81
N ILE A 88 8.15 -1.30 -6.22
CA ILE A 88 7.75 -2.62 -6.69
C ILE A 88 8.59 -3.03 -7.89
N ARG A 89 8.76 -2.14 -8.89
CA ARG A 89 9.59 -2.41 -10.08
C ARG A 89 11.09 -2.58 -9.78
N GLN A 90 11.55 -2.02 -8.68
CA GLN A 90 12.95 -2.08 -8.23
C GLN A 90 13.20 -3.17 -7.16
N TRP A 91 12.19 -3.96 -6.80
CA TRP A 91 12.33 -5.03 -5.82
C TRP A 91 13.44 -6.01 -6.23
N ASP A 92 14.28 -6.42 -5.27
CA ASP A 92 15.53 -7.14 -5.48
C ASP A 92 15.41 -8.68 -5.49
N HIS A 93 14.17 -9.17 -5.41
CA HIS A 93 13.80 -10.57 -5.37
C HIS A 93 14.29 -11.35 -4.14
N GLU A 94 14.77 -10.71 -3.08
CA GLU A 94 15.35 -11.41 -1.93
C GLU A 94 14.31 -12.01 -0.97
N ASP A 95 13.20 -11.32 -0.78
CA ASP A 95 12.12 -11.73 0.13
C ASP A 95 10.77 -11.32 -0.46
N ILE A 96 9.97 -12.32 -0.84
CA ILE A 96 8.63 -12.12 -1.42
C ILE A 96 7.68 -11.34 -0.48
N ASN A 97 7.93 -11.35 0.83
CA ASN A 97 7.11 -10.61 1.78
C ASN A 97 7.24 -9.09 1.60
N VAL A 98 8.39 -8.61 1.12
CA VAL A 98 8.59 -7.19 0.80
C VAL A 98 7.67 -6.79 -0.36
N LEU A 99 7.67 -7.58 -1.45
CA LEU A 99 6.77 -7.35 -2.58
C LEU A 99 5.30 -7.41 -2.16
N LEU A 100 4.90 -8.42 -1.39
CA LEU A 100 3.53 -8.54 -0.86
C LEU A 100 3.15 -7.33 0.01
N SER A 101 4.08 -6.83 0.84
CA SER A 101 3.83 -5.65 1.67
C SER A 101 3.62 -4.40 0.82
N LEU A 102 4.44 -4.17 -0.21
CA LEU A 102 4.30 -3.05 -1.13
C LEU A 102 2.97 -3.12 -1.90
N LEU A 103 2.60 -4.29 -2.42
CA LEU A 103 1.33 -4.48 -3.12
C LEU A 103 0.13 -4.20 -2.20
N LYS A 104 0.17 -4.66 -0.95
CA LYS A 104 -0.89 -4.36 0.04
C LYS A 104 -1.03 -2.86 0.28
N LYS A 105 0.09 -2.14 0.43
CA LYS A 105 0.09 -0.68 0.59
C LYS A 105 -0.59 0.02 -0.60
N VAL A 106 -0.24 -0.39 -1.83
CA VAL A 106 -0.89 0.15 -3.05
C VAL A 106 -2.40 -0.13 -3.02
N VAL A 107 -2.81 -1.37 -2.75
CA VAL A 107 -4.22 -1.76 -2.68
C VAL A 107 -4.97 -0.95 -1.62
N THR A 108 -4.40 -0.74 -0.43
CA THR A 108 -5.04 0.08 0.62
C THR A 108 -5.32 1.52 0.16
N ILE A 109 -4.40 2.14 -0.61
CA ILE A 109 -4.65 3.49 -1.17
C ILE A 109 -5.74 3.44 -2.25
N MET A 110 -5.73 2.40 -3.09
CA MET A 110 -6.73 2.21 -4.14
C MET A 110 -8.13 2.00 -3.57
N GLU A 111 -8.27 1.25 -2.47
CA GLU A 111 -9.54 1.01 -1.79
C GLU A 111 -10.18 2.31 -1.25
N LEU A 112 -9.37 3.36 -1.01
CA LEU A 112 -9.86 4.70 -0.65
C LEU A 112 -10.32 5.51 -1.86
N ASN A 113 -9.97 5.09 -3.08
CA ASN A 113 -10.25 5.77 -4.35
C ASN A 113 -10.71 4.78 -5.45
N PRO A 114 -11.78 3.99 -5.22
CA PRO A 114 -12.12 2.86 -6.08
C PRO A 114 -12.54 3.24 -7.51
N ASP A 115 -13.09 4.45 -7.70
CA ASP A 115 -13.50 4.94 -9.02
C ASP A 115 -12.28 5.26 -9.91
N GLU A 116 -11.19 5.75 -9.33
CA GLU A 116 -9.93 6.04 -10.03
C GLU A 116 -9.09 4.78 -10.23
N TYR A 117 -9.17 3.83 -9.30
CA TYR A 117 -8.34 2.63 -9.30
C TYR A 117 -9.19 1.35 -9.20
N PRO A 118 -9.87 0.94 -10.28
CA PRO A 118 -10.72 -0.26 -10.29
C PRO A 118 -9.94 -1.59 -10.19
N GLY A 119 -8.60 -1.55 -10.25
CA GLY A 119 -7.74 -2.71 -10.15
C GLY A 119 -6.26 -2.35 -10.33
N LEU A 120 -5.35 -3.30 -10.04
CA LEU A 120 -3.90 -3.08 -10.07
C LEU A 120 -3.39 -2.62 -11.45
N GLN A 121 -4.09 -2.98 -12.54
CA GLN A 121 -3.71 -2.52 -13.88
C GLN A 121 -3.79 -0.99 -14.03
N ALA A 122 -4.69 -0.32 -13.28
CA ALA A 122 -4.77 1.15 -13.27
C ALA A 122 -3.50 1.80 -12.71
N CYS A 123 -2.74 1.08 -11.90
CA CYS A 123 -1.45 1.51 -11.35
C CYS A 123 -0.26 1.08 -12.22
N SER A 124 -0.49 0.55 -13.42
CA SER A 124 0.56 -0.06 -14.26
C SER A 124 1.33 -1.15 -13.52
N ILE A 125 0.60 -1.99 -12.77
CA ILE A 125 1.10 -3.22 -12.15
C ILE A 125 0.44 -4.38 -12.89
N SER A 126 1.25 -5.13 -13.64
CA SER A 126 0.86 -6.35 -14.33
C SER A 126 1.70 -7.52 -13.80
N PRO A 127 1.12 -8.72 -13.60
CA PRO A 127 1.89 -9.91 -13.21
C PRO A 127 3.10 -10.15 -14.12
N ALA A 128 2.93 -9.96 -15.43
CA ALA A 128 3.99 -10.18 -16.42
C ALA A 128 5.12 -9.14 -16.36
N GLU A 129 4.90 -8.01 -15.69
CA GLU A 129 5.87 -6.91 -15.54
C GLU A 129 6.49 -6.88 -14.14
N LEU A 130 6.06 -7.77 -13.24
CA LEU A 130 6.63 -7.83 -11.92
C LEU A 130 8.05 -8.39 -11.97
N PRO A 131 8.99 -7.78 -11.22
CA PRO A 131 10.28 -8.41 -10.98
C PRO A 131 10.09 -9.79 -10.36
N SER A 132 10.76 -10.81 -10.92
CA SER A 132 10.65 -12.20 -10.49
C SER A 132 11.88 -12.99 -10.89
N GLU A 133 12.23 -14.00 -10.09
CA GLU A 133 13.05 -15.11 -10.55
C GLU A 133 12.30 -15.97 -11.57
N GLU A 134 13.04 -16.78 -12.34
CA GLU A 134 12.49 -17.67 -13.35
C GLU A 134 11.52 -18.69 -12.73
N ILE A 135 10.23 -18.59 -13.07
CA ILE A 135 9.20 -19.49 -12.57
C ILE A 135 9.34 -20.83 -13.31
N PRO A 136 9.44 -21.97 -12.62
CA PRO A 136 9.55 -23.26 -13.27
C PRO A 136 8.33 -23.59 -14.16
N ASP A 137 8.57 -24.01 -15.40
CA ASP A 137 7.53 -24.36 -16.39
C ASP A 137 6.51 -25.38 -15.86
N ASP A 138 6.92 -26.28 -14.95
CA ASP A 138 6.04 -27.28 -14.36
C ASP A 138 4.94 -26.68 -13.45
N LEU A 139 5.08 -25.42 -13.05
CA LEU A 139 4.16 -24.70 -12.18
C LEU A 139 3.27 -23.71 -12.92
N ASP A 140 3.74 -23.13 -14.03
CA ASP A 140 3.13 -21.99 -14.72
C ASP A 140 1.70 -22.31 -15.22
N ASP A 141 1.47 -23.53 -15.71
CA ASP A 141 0.15 -23.96 -16.18
C ASP A 141 -0.86 -24.29 -15.07
N ASN A 142 -0.38 -24.52 -13.84
CA ASN A 142 -1.21 -25.03 -12.74
C ASN A 142 -1.48 -24.01 -11.64
N TYR A 143 -0.65 -22.98 -11.55
CA TYR A 143 -0.72 -21.94 -10.54
C TYR A 143 -0.65 -20.57 -11.20
N TYR A 144 -1.55 -19.67 -10.79
CA TYR A 144 -1.43 -18.26 -11.16
C TYR A 144 -0.34 -17.61 -10.30
N VAL A 145 0.90 -17.72 -10.75
CA VAL A 145 2.09 -17.18 -10.08
C VAL A 145 2.37 -15.77 -10.63
N TRP A 146 2.52 -14.81 -9.73
CA TRP A 146 2.82 -13.42 -10.07
C TRP A 146 4.31 -13.13 -10.05
N ALA A 147 5.01 -13.67 -9.06
CA ALA A 147 6.45 -13.51 -8.89
C ALA A 147 7.00 -14.60 -7.98
N MET A 148 8.30 -14.85 -8.07
CA MET A 148 9.06 -15.75 -7.22
C MET A 148 10.31 -15.06 -6.70
N ASP A 149 10.62 -15.26 -5.42
CA ASP A 149 11.88 -14.80 -4.82
C ASP A 149 13.02 -15.82 -5.01
N LYS A 150 14.24 -15.41 -4.69
CA LYS A 150 15.47 -16.23 -4.79
C LYS A 150 15.47 -17.48 -3.92
N LYS A 151 14.54 -17.59 -2.98
CA LYS A 151 14.40 -18.73 -2.06
C LYS A 151 13.33 -19.71 -2.53
N GLY A 152 12.64 -19.43 -3.65
CA GLY A 152 11.57 -20.28 -4.17
C GLY A 152 10.22 -20.03 -3.50
N MET A 153 10.03 -18.92 -2.80
CA MET A 153 8.71 -18.48 -2.34
C MET A 153 8.01 -17.68 -3.43
N CYS A 154 6.79 -18.11 -3.77
CA CYS A 154 6.02 -17.49 -4.84
C CYS A 154 4.85 -16.69 -4.28
N LEU A 155 4.55 -15.57 -4.93
CA LEU A 155 3.32 -14.82 -4.81
C LEU A 155 2.28 -15.40 -5.77
N VAL A 156 1.14 -15.84 -5.26
CA VAL A 156 0.16 -16.63 -6.02
C VAL A 156 -1.28 -16.20 -5.79
N GLY A 157 -2.15 -16.56 -6.73
CA GLY A 157 -3.59 -16.32 -6.69
C GLY A 157 -4.00 -15.09 -7.50
N ILE A 158 -5.30 -15.00 -7.84
CA ILE A 158 -5.83 -14.01 -8.78
C ILE A 158 -5.52 -12.57 -8.35
N ASP A 159 -5.40 -12.31 -7.05
CA ASP A 159 -5.15 -10.98 -6.48
C ASP A 159 -3.76 -10.83 -5.85
N ALA A 160 -2.82 -11.73 -6.16
CA ALA A 160 -1.44 -11.69 -5.63
C ALA A 160 -1.37 -11.62 -4.09
N ASN A 161 -2.25 -12.32 -3.38
CA ASN A 161 -2.45 -12.13 -1.93
C ASN A 161 -2.03 -13.35 -1.07
N ARG A 162 -1.49 -14.40 -1.69
CA ARG A 162 -1.05 -15.62 -1.00
C ARG A 162 0.40 -15.94 -1.33
N LEU A 163 1.08 -16.56 -0.38
CA LEU A 163 2.44 -17.05 -0.54
C LEU A 163 2.46 -18.58 -0.50
N MET A 164 3.27 -19.18 -1.37
CA MET A 164 3.47 -20.63 -1.38
C MET A 164 4.86 -20.96 -1.92
N HIS A 165 5.54 -21.91 -1.28
CA HIS A 165 6.85 -22.37 -1.75
C HIS A 165 6.71 -23.31 -2.95
N VAL A 166 7.66 -23.25 -3.90
CA VAL A 166 7.72 -24.13 -5.09
C VAL A 166 7.60 -25.61 -4.74
N ASP A 167 8.26 -26.05 -3.67
CA ASP A 167 8.21 -27.46 -3.27
C ASP A 167 6.82 -27.91 -2.80
N ASP A 168 6.08 -27.01 -2.15
CA ASP A 168 4.73 -27.33 -1.68
C ASP A 168 3.73 -27.32 -2.84
N MET A 169 3.91 -26.43 -3.82
CA MET A 169 3.19 -26.50 -5.10
C MET A 169 3.42 -27.85 -5.79
N ARG A 170 4.67 -28.30 -5.92
CA ARG A 170 4.99 -29.59 -6.55
C ARG A 170 4.41 -30.79 -5.81
N LYS A 171 4.41 -30.78 -4.47
CA LYS A 171 3.74 -31.82 -3.68
C LYS A 171 2.24 -31.87 -3.96
N ASN A 172 1.60 -30.70 -4.06
CA ASN A 172 0.17 -30.59 -4.33
C ASN A 172 -0.20 -31.08 -5.75
N LEU A 173 0.67 -30.86 -6.74
CA LEU A 173 0.48 -31.41 -8.09
C LEU A 173 0.55 -32.94 -8.09
N LYS A 174 1.56 -33.51 -7.43
CA LYS A 174 1.71 -34.98 -7.34
C LYS A 174 0.57 -35.67 -6.60
N ALA A 175 -0.09 -34.99 -5.67
CA ALA A 175 -1.25 -35.53 -4.96
C ALA A 175 -2.55 -35.51 -5.79
N LYS A 176 -2.59 -34.76 -6.89
CA LYS A 176 -3.74 -34.68 -7.81
C LYS A 176 -3.63 -35.65 -9.00
N CYS A 177 -2.46 -36.22 -9.25
CA CYS A 177 -2.22 -37.31 -10.21
C CYS A 177 -2.43 -38.67 -9.54
#